data_AF-A0A1A8PXH9-F1
#
_entry.id   AF-A0A1A8PXH9-F1
#
_cell.length_a   1.000
_cell.length_b   1.000
_cell.length_c   1.000
_cell.angle_alpha   90.00
_cell.angle_beta   90.00
_cell.angle_gamma   90.00
#
_symmetry.space_group_name_H-M   'P 1'
#
loop_
_entity.id
_entity.type
_entity.pdbx_description
1 polymer ?
#
loop_
_entity_poly.entity_id
_entity_poly.type
_entity_poly.pdbx_seq_one_letter_code
_entity_poly.pdbx_strand_id
1 'polypeptide(L)'
;NKFIEHAGFKGFASMFHPLYKKNPQMMEIIHKQFIEELQKTIQEDITRLMEEGMLEYKLNELDKLENAAKDNPESVWRPSGDPEQDLCSFLMPYYQKQEAYVKLELKKIRAENAALAEQVQAGREGIAQTEQHISTAVEEWRVWKK
;
A
#
# COMPACT_ATOMS: atom_id res chain seq x y z
N ASN A 1 20.04 28.25 -20.63
CA ASN A 1 20.59 29.40 -21.38
C ASN A 1 21.88 30.01 -20.84
N LYS A 2 22.10 30.14 -19.52
CA LYS A 2 23.38 30.67 -18.99
C LYS A 2 24.66 30.02 -19.54
N PHE A 3 24.66 28.70 -19.76
CA PHE A 3 25.84 28.00 -20.30
C PHE A 3 26.12 28.25 -21.79
N ILE A 4 25.07 28.54 -22.57
CA ILE A 4 25.19 28.86 -24.00
C ILE A 4 25.82 30.25 -24.18
N GLU A 5 25.53 31.18 -23.27
CA GLU A 5 26.13 32.53 -23.26
C GLU A 5 27.66 32.47 -23.07
N HIS A 6 28.15 31.55 -22.24
CA HIS A 6 29.59 31.31 -22.07
C HIS A 6 30.25 30.68 -23.30
N ALA A 7 29.49 29.93 -24.09
CA ALA A 7 29.93 29.37 -25.36
C ALA A 7 29.70 30.32 -26.55
N GLY A 8 29.49 31.63 -26.32
CA GLY A 8 29.18 32.59 -27.36
C GLY A 8 30.24 32.72 -28.46
N PHE A 9 29.83 33.14 -29.64
CA PHE A 9 30.68 33.20 -30.85
C PHE A 9 31.98 34.00 -30.63
N LYS A 10 31.92 35.11 -29.88
CA LYS A 10 33.10 35.92 -29.57
C LYS A 10 34.18 35.13 -28.83
N GLY A 11 33.77 34.33 -27.84
CA GLY A 11 34.69 33.45 -27.11
C GLY A 11 35.27 32.38 -28.02
N PHE A 12 34.40 31.71 -28.78
CA PHE A 12 34.76 30.66 -29.73
C PHE A 12 35.76 31.16 -30.81
N ALA A 13 35.46 32.29 -31.47
CA ALA A 13 36.30 32.90 -32.48
C ALA A 13 37.64 33.42 -31.93
N SER A 14 37.67 33.89 -30.68
CA SER A 14 38.92 34.33 -30.03
C SER A 14 39.90 33.18 -29.78
N MET A 15 39.39 31.99 -29.43
CA MET A 15 40.20 30.79 -29.16
C MET A 15 40.73 30.15 -30.45
N PHE A 16 40.00 30.29 -31.55
CA PHE A 16 40.33 29.72 -32.86
C PHE A 16 40.69 30.81 -33.88
N HIS A 17 41.39 31.86 -33.43
CA HIS A 17 41.72 33.05 -34.23
C HIS A 17 42.37 32.76 -35.61
N PRO A 18 43.33 31.82 -35.74
CA PRO A 18 43.94 31.51 -37.04
C PRO A 18 42.95 30.95 -38.08
N LEU A 19 41.92 30.22 -37.62
CA LEU A 19 40.87 29.64 -38.47
C LEU A 19 39.84 30.69 -38.84
N TYR A 20 39.43 31.52 -37.87
CA TYR A 20 38.53 32.65 -38.11
C TYR A 20 39.09 33.61 -39.16
N LYS A 21 40.38 33.95 -39.09
CA LYS A 21 41.04 34.83 -40.08
C LYS A 21 41.04 34.27 -41.50
N LYS A 22 41.06 32.94 -41.65
CA LYS A 22 41.05 32.28 -42.97
C LYS A 22 39.65 32.25 -43.59
N ASN A 23 38.62 31.97 -42.80
CA ASN A 23 37.24 31.94 -43.29
C ASN A 23 36.22 32.26 -42.17
N PRO A 24 35.88 33.55 -41.96
CA PRO A 24 34.96 33.97 -40.91
C PRO A 24 33.55 33.38 -41.06
N GLN A 25 33.05 33.27 -42.29
CA GLN A 25 31.70 32.77 -42.58
C GLN A 25 31.56 31.28 -42.22
N MET A 26 32.55 30.47 -42.62
CA MET A 26 32.56 29.05 -42.26
C MET A 26 32.66 28.86 -40.74
N MET A 27 33.42 29.71 -40.06
CA MET A 27 33.58 29.65 -38.62
C MET A 27 32.26 29.96 -37.87
N GLU A 28 31.48 30.91 -38.37
CA GLU A 28 30.15 31.23 -37.85
C GLU A 28 29.16 30.09 -38.05
N ILE A 29 29.19 29.43 -39.22
CA ILE A 29 28.37 28.24 -39.51
C ILE A 29 28.72 27.09 -38.55
N ILE A 30 30.01 26.80 -38.35
CA ILE A 30 30.46 25.74 -37.43
C ILE A 30 30.03 26.02 -36.00
N HIS A 31 30.18 27.26 -35.52
CA HIS A 31 29.77 27.64 -34.18
C HIS A 31 28.26 27.47 -33.98
N LYS A 32 27.46 27.91 -34.96
CA LYS A 32 26.01 27.76 -34.93
C LYS A 32 25.62 26.28 -34.87
N GLN A 33 26.20 25.43 -35.72
CA GLN A 33 25.95 23.99 -35.71
C GLN A 33 26.32 23.35 -34.36
N PHE A 34 27.47 23.70 -33.81
CA PHE A 34 27.91 23.20 -32.51
C PHE A 34 26.90 23.53 -31.40
N ILE A 35 26.40 24.77 -31.35
CA ILE A 35 25.42 25.19 -30.34
C ILE A 35 24.09 24.45 -30.53
N GLU A 36 23.61 24.34 -31.76
CA GLU A 36 22.37 23.62 -32.09
C GLU A 36 22.45 22.15 -31.70
N GLU A 37 23.54 21.47 -32.07
CA GLU A 37 23.77 20.06 -31.72
C GLU A 37 23.89 19.88 -30.21
N LEU A 38 24.67 20.71 -29.51
CA LEU A 38 24.84 20.62 -28.07
C LEU A 38 23.50 20.78 -27.33
N GLN A 39 22.69 21.77 -27.71
CA GLN A 39 21.36 21.98 -27.12
C GLN A 39 20.45 20.79 -27.38
N LYS A 40 20.43 20.31 -28.63
CA LYS A 40 19.62 19.16 -29.03
C LYS A 40 20.00 17.92 -28.24
N THR A 41 21.28 17.57 -28.18
CA THR A 41 21.74 16.38 -27.47
C THR A 41 21.44 16.45 -25.98
N ILE A 42 21.64 17.60 -25.33
CA ILE A 42 21.29 17.77 -23.91
C ILE A 42 19.78 17.58 -23.70
N GLN A 43 18.96 18.16 -24.59
CA GLN A 43 17.51 18.03 -24.48
C GLN A 43 17.05 16.60 -24.70
N GLU A 44 17.62 15.91 -25.69
CA GLU A 44 17.36 14.49 -25.96
C GLU A 44 17.78 13.61 -24.77
N ASP A 45 18.93 13.87 -24.17
CA ASP A 45 19.41 13.13 -23.00
C ASP A 45 18.50 13.36 -21.78
N ILE A 46 18.05 14.60 -21.53
CA ILE A 46 17.10 14.90 -20.44
C ILE A 46 15.78 14.19 -20.69
N THR A 47 15.22 14.29 -21.91
CA THR A 47 13.98 13.62 -22.27
C THR A 47 14.12 12.11 -22.09
N ARG A 48 15.22 11.52 -22.55
CA ARG A 48 15.50 10.09 -22.36
C ARG A 48 15.55 9.71 -20.88
N LEU A 49 16.27 10.48 -20.05
CA LEU A 49 16.32 10.22 -18.60
C LEU A 49 14.94 10.35 -17.93
N MET A 50 14.12 11.30 -18.38
CA MET A 50 12.75 11.45 -17.91
C MET A 50 11.89 10.25 -18.27
N GLU A 51 12.00 9.75 -19.49
CA GLU A 51 11.27 8.57 -19.99
C GLU A 51 11.74 7.28 -19.31
N GLU A 52 13.05 7.02 -19.26
CA GLU A 52 13.66 5.85 -18.59
C GLU A 52 13.28 5.79 -17.10
N GLY A 53 13.32 6.94 -16.42
CA GLY A 53 12.94 7.05 -15.02
C GLY A 53 11.42 7.07 -14.79
N MET A 54 10.61 7.14 -15.86
CA MET A 54 9.17 7.43 -15.80
C MET A 54 8.87 8.63 -14.88
N LEU A 55 9.71 9.66 -14.94
CA LEU A 55 9.73 10.74 -13.95
C LEU A 55 8.45 11.57 -13.99
N GLU A 56 7.88 11.80 -15.16
CA GLU A 56 6.61 12.52 -15.28
C GLU A 56 5.50 11.83 -14.49
N TYR A 57 5.34 10.52 -14.65
CA TYR A 57 4.36 9.76 -13.88
C TYR A 57 4.65 9.79 -12.37
N LYS A 58 5.91 9.53 -11.97
CA LYS A 58 6.29 9.47 -10.54
C LYS A 58 6.13 10.82 -9.84
N LEU A 59 6.51 11.91 -10.49
CA LEU A 59 6.36 13.26 -9.94
C LEU A 59 4.90 13.68 -9.86
N ASN A 60 4.10 13.35 -10.87
CA ASN A 60 2.64 13.60 -10.83
C ASN A 60 1.96 12.79 -9.71
N GLU A 61 2.36 11.54 -9.47
CA GLU A 61 1.85 10.77 -8.32
C GLU A 61 2.32 11.35 -6.98
N LEU A 62 3.55 11.85 -6.91
CA LEU A 62 4.08 12.51 -5.71
C LEU A 62 3.27 13.77 -5.38
N ASP A 63 2.94 14.59 -6.38
CA ASP A 63 2.09 15.78 -6.19
C ASP A 63 0.70 15.40 -5.68
N LYS A 64 0.11 14.30 -6.16
CA LYS A 64 -1.17 13.79 -5.64
C LYS A 64 -1.07 13.39 -4.17
N LEU A 65 -0.01 12.69 -3.79
CA LEU A 65 0.24 12.26 -2.41
C LEU A 65 0.47 13.46 -1.48
N GLU A 66 1.25 14.44 -1.92
CA GLU A 66 1.48 15.69 -1.17
C GLU A 66 0.15 16.42 -0.94
N ASN A 67 -0.64 16.60 -1.99
CA ASN A 67 -1.95 17.25 -1.90
C ASN A 67 -2.91 16.52 -0.95
N ALA A 68 -2.94 15.18 -0.98
CA ALA A 68 -3.77 14.39 -0.08
C ALA A 68 -3.32 14.49 1.39
N ALA A 69 -2.03 14.73 1.63
CA ALA A 69 -1.46 14.85 2.98
C ALA A 69 -1.52 16.27 3.56
N LYS A 70 -1.82 17.31 2.77
CA LYS A 70 -1.80 18.72 3.21
C LYS A 70 -2.64 19.01 4.46
N ASP A 71 -3.77 18.33 4.60
CA ASP A 71 -4.71 18.56 5.70
C ASP A 71 -4.45 17.66 6.93
N ASN A 72 -3.43 16.79 6.87
CA ASN A 72 -3.07 15.91 7.98
C ASN A 72 -1.71 16.30 8.57
N PRO A 73 -1.69 17.12 9.64
CA PRO A 73 -0.46 17.58 10.27
C PRO A 73 0.24 16.50 11.12
N GLU A 74 -0.33 15.30 11.24
CA GLU A 74 0.31 14.23 12.01
C GLU A 74 1.58 13.72 11.33
N SER A 75 2.52 13.27 12.16
CA SER A 75 3.78 12.67 11.71
C SER A 75 3.49 11.40 10.89
N VAL A 76 3.55 11.52 9.57
CA VAL A 76 3.40 10.40 8.65
C VAL A 76 4.48 9.35 8.96
N TRP A 77 4.09 8.07 8.97
CA TRP A 77 4.99 6.95 9.22
C TRP A 77 6.24 7.03 8.33
N ARG A 78 7.39 6.72 8.93
CA ARG A 78 8.68 6.57 8.27
C ARG A 78 9.23 5.21 8.68
N PRO A 79 9.95 4.51 7.78
CA PRO A 79 10.65 3.29 8.16
C PRO A 79 11.52 3.56 9.39
N SER A 80 11.34 2.75 10.42
CA SER A 80 12.07 2.90 11.68
C SER A 80 13.54 2.49 11.53
N GLY A 81 13.84 1.69 10.50
CA GLY A 81 15.14 1.03 10.32
C GLY A 81 15.20 -0.35 10.96
N ASP A 82 14.14 -0.76 11.66
CA ASP A 82 13.91 -2.10 12.19
C ASP A 82 12.88 -2.84 11.31
N PRO A 83 13.31 -3.82 10.48
CA PRO A 83 12.43 -4.52 9.56
C PRO A 83 11.27 -5.25 10.26
N GLU A 84 11.52 -5.84 11.42
CA GLU A 84 10.50 -6.57 12.19
C GLU A 84 9.41 -5.61 12.68
N GLN A 85 9.81 -4.45 13.20
CA GLN A 85 8.87 -3.42 13.64
C GLN A 85 8.06 -2.85 12.47
N ASP A 86 8.72 -2.52 11.37
CA ASP A 86 8.08 -1.95 10.19
C ASP A 86 7.07 -2.93 9.59
N LEU A 87 7.42 -4.22 9.50
CA LEU A 87 6.51 -5.27 9.04
C LEU A 87 5.34 -5.47 10.00
N CYS A 88 5.59 -5.51 11.31
CA CYS A 88 4.54 -5.62 12.32
C CYS A 88 3.52 -4.49 12.19
N SER A 89 3.99 -3.25 12.00
CA SER A 89 3.12 -2.08 11.86
C SER A 89 2.19 -2.18 10.65
N PHE A 90 2.69 -2.71 9.53
CA PHE A 90 1.91 -2.94 8.31
C PHE A 90 0.88 -4.07 8.48
N LEU A 91 1.24 -5.16 9.15
CA LEU A 91 0.38 -6.34 9.31
C LEU A 91 -0.69 -6.19 10.41
N MET A 92 -0.44 -5.34 11.41
CA MET A 92 -1.31 -5.20 12.58
C MET A 92 -2.79 -4.95 12.25
N PRO A 93 -3.16 -4.03 11.33
CA PRO A 93 -4.56 -3.77 11.01
C PRO A 93 -5.29 -5.00 10.44
N TYR A 94 -4.58 -5.85 9.67
CA TYR A 94 -5.16 -7.08 9.13
C TYR A 94 -5.47 -8.09 10.24
N TYR A 95 -4.51 -8.32 11.15
CA TYR A 95 -4.71 -9.25 12.26
C TYR A 95 -5.78 -8.76 13.23
N GLN A 96 -5.87 -7.45 13.48
CA GLN A 96 -6.95 -6.87 14.29
C GLN A 96 -8.32 -7.13 13.68
N LYS A 97 -8.46 -6.99 12.35
CA LYS A 97 -9.71 -7.30 11.64
C LYS A 97 -10.07 -8.78 11.73
N GLN A 98 -9.07 -9.67 11.59
CA GLN A 98 -9.27 -11.11 11.72
C GLN A 98 -9.67 -11.50 13.15
N GLU A 99 -9.02 -10.93 14.16
CA GLU A 99 -9.34 -11.17 15.56
C GLU A 99 -10.77 -10.73 15.88
N ALA A 100 -11.18 -9.55 15.42
CA ALA A 100 -12.54 -9.03 15.61
C ALA A 100 -13.59 -9.97 14.99
N TYR A 101 -13.33 -10.48 13.78
CA TYR A 101 -14.20 -11.43 13.10
C TYR A 101 -14.33 -12.75 13.89
N VAL A 102 -13.21 -13.34 14.30
CA VAL A 102 -13.20 -14.61 15.05
C VAL A 102 -13.92 -14.45 16.40
N LYS A 103 -13.73 -13.31 17.09
CA LYS A 103 -14.45 -13.02 18.34
C LYS A 103 -15.96 -12.98 18.13
N LEU A 104 -16.42 -12.38 17.03
CA LEU A 104 -17.84 -12.31 16.70
C LEU A 104 -18.42 -13.71 16.45
N GLU A 105 -17.74 -14.52 15.64
CA GLU A 105 -18.21 -15.88 15.32
C GLU A 105 -18.20 -16.78 16.55
N LEU A 106 -17.15 -16.68 17.38
CA LEU A 106 -17.07 -17.42 18.64
C LEU A 106 -18.22 -17.06 19.58
N LYS A 107 -18.61 -15.78 19.65
CA LYS A 107 -19.75 -15.33 20.47
C LYS A 107 -21.05 -15.97 20.00
N LYS A 108 -21.26 -16.04 18.68
CA LYS A 108 -22.44 -16.68 18.06
C LYS A 108 -22.51 -18.16 18.41
N ILE A 109 -21.42 -18.90 18.17
CA ILE A 109 -21.35 -20.34 18.46
C ILE A 109 -21.59 -20.62 19.96
N ARG A 110 -21.04 -19.79 20.86
CA ARG A 110 -21.26 -19.94 22.30
C ARG A 110 -22.72 -19.73 22.70
N ALA A 111 -23.40 -18.76 22.10
CA ALA A 111 -24.82 -18.52 22.37
C ALA A 111 -25.70 -19.68 21.88
N GLU A 112 -25.43 -20.19 20.67
CA GLU A 112 -26.13 -21.35 20.12
C GLU A 112 -25.90 -22.60 20.96
N ASN A 113 -24.66 -22.88 21.35
CA ASN A 113 -24.34 -24.03 22.20
C ASN A 113 -24.99 -23.93 23.59
N ALA A 114 -25.08 -22.74 24.18
CA ALA A 114 -25.76 -22.54 25.46
C ALA A 114 -27.25 -22.87 25.34
N ALA A 115 -27.92 -22.35 24.30
CA ALA A 115 -29.34 -22.65 24.07
C ALA A 115 -29.58 -24.15 23.80
N LEU A 116 -28.71 -24.81 23.04
CA LEU A 116 -28.79 -26.25 22.82
C LEU A 116 -28.55 -27.05 24.10
N ALA A 117 -27.61 -26.63 24.95
CA ALA A 117 -27.35 -27.27 26.23
C ALA A 117 -28.56 -27.19 27.17
N GLU A 118 -29.25 -26.04 27.22
CA GLU A 118 -30.49 -25.88 27.98
C GLU A 118 -31.59 -26.80 27.46
N GLN A 119 -31.77 -26.92 26.14
CA GLN A 119 -32.74 -27.83 25.55
C GLN A 119 -32.45 -29.30 25.88
N VAL A 120 -31.18 -29.71 25.80
CA VAL A 120 -30.76 -31.07 26.16
C VAL A 120 -31.03 -31.34 27.64
N GLN A 121 -30.75 -30.38 28.52
CA GLN A 121 -31.00 -30.53 29.95
C GLN A 121 -32.49 -30.69 30.25
N ALA A 122 -33.34 -29.82 29.68
CA ALA A 122 -34.78 -29.91 29.82
C ALA A 122 -35.33 -31.25 29.26
N GLY A 123 -34.78 -31.71 28.14
CA GLY A 123 -35.13 -33.02 27.56
C GLY A 123 -34.76 -34.19 28.48
N ARG A 124 -33.58 -34.16 29.09
CA ARG A 124 -33.14 -35.19 30.06
C ARG A 124 -34.02 -35.22 31.30
N GLU A 125 -34.40 -34.05 31.82
CA GLU A 125 -35.31 -33.94 32.96
C GLU A 125 -36.69 -34.52 32.64
N GLY A 126 -37.23 -34.24 31.45
CA GLY A 126 -38.50 -34.82 31.00
C GLY A 126 -38.47 -36.35 30.86
N ILE A 127 -37.36 -36.90 30.35
CA ILE A 127 -37.15 -38.36 30.28
C ILE A 127 -37.11 -38.95 31.69
N ALA A 128 -36.33 -38.38 32.61
CA ALA A 128 -36.21 -38.87 33.98
C ALA A 128 -37.56 -38.88 34.72
N GLN A 129 -38.37 -37.82 34.55
CA GLN A 129 -39.74 -37.77 35.12
C GLN A 129 -40.63 -38.85 34.53
N THR A 130 -40.56 -39.08 33.22
CA THR A 130 -41.35 -40.11 32.54
C THR A 130 -40.95 -41.51 33.03
N GLU A 131 -39.66 -41.79 33.17
CA GLU A 131 -39.14 -43.05 33.72
C GLU A 131 -39.62 -43.30 35.16
N GLN A 132 -39.66 -42.24 35.98
CA GLN A 132 -40.18 -42.33 37.35
C GLN A 132 -41.68 -42.63 37.39
N HIS A 133 -42.48 -41.96 36.55
CA HIS A 133 -43.92 -42.23 36.44
C HIS A 133 -44.20 -43.67 35.99
N ILE A 134 -43.49 -44.15 34.96
CA ILE A 134 -43.61 -45.53 34.48
C ILE A 134 -43.25 -46.50 35.60
N SER A 135 -42.15 -46.28 36.32
CA SER A 135 -41.72 -47.15 37.40
C SER A 135 -42.74 -47.21 38.54
N THR A 136 -43.31 -46.07 38.91
CA THR A 136 -44.35 -45.98 39.95
C THR A 136 -45.62 -46.72 39.53
N ALA A 137 -46.10 -46.48 38.31
CA ALA A 137 -47.27 -47.18 37.77
C ALA A 137 -47.02 -48.70 37.72
N VAL A 138 -45.85 -49.15 37.25
CA VAL A 138 -45.49 -50.58 37.25
C VAL A 138 -45.55 -51.18 38.64
N GLU A 139 -45.08 -50.46 39.66
CA GLU A 139 -45.11 -50.93 41.04
C GLU A 139 -46.53 -50.98 41.62
N GLU A 140 -47.36 -49.97 41.37
CA GLU A 140 -48.79 -49.98 41.73
C GLU A 140 -49.53 -51.17 41.10
N TRP A 141 -49.29 -51.42 39.81
CA TRP A 141 -49.86 -52.57 39.09
C TRP A 141 -49.40 -53.91 39.69
N ARG A 142 -48.15 -54.01 40.16
CA ARG A 142 -47.63 -55.21 40.82
C ARG A 142 -48.29 -55.45 42.18
N VAL A 143 -48.52 -54.39 42.95
CA VAL A 143 -49.23 -54.45 44.24
C VAL A 143 -50.69 -54.83 44.05
N TRP A 144 -51.38 -54.29 43.05
CA TRP A 144 -52.78 -54.59 42.77
C TRP A 144 -53.04 -56.03 42.31
N LYS A 145 -52.04 -56.69 41.72
CA LYS A 145 -52.14 -58.06 41.21
C LYS A 145 -51.88 -59.14 42.30
N LYS A 146 -51.55 -58.73 43.52
CA LYS A 146 -51.25 -59.61 44.65
C LYS A 146 -52.43 -59.70 45.61
#